data_AF-A0A5C7ZBU4-F1
#
_entry.id   AF-A0A5C7ZBU4-F1
#
_cell.length_a   1.000
_cell.length_b   1.000
_cell.length_c   1.000
_cell.angle_alpha   90.00
_cell.angle_beta   90.00
_cell.angle_gamma   90.00
#
_symmetry.space_group_name_H-M   'P 1'
#
loop_
_entity.id
_entity.type
_entity.pdbx_description
1 polymer ?
#
loop_
_entity_poly.entity_id
_entity_poly.type
_entity_poly.pdbx_seq_one_letter_code
_entity_poly.pdbx_strand_id
1 'polypeptide(L)' 'MKKAFIFDLDGVIVDTAKYHFLAWQKLANQLGIEFTHEHNEGLKGVSRVRSLDIILELGNVQASQ' A
#
# COMPACT_ATOMS: atom_id res chain seq x y z
N MET A 1 -15.74 35.26 -5.20
CA MET A 1 -16.21 33.96 -5.72
C MET A 1 -15.01 33.06 -5.95
N LYS A 2 -14.96 31.84 -5.40
CA LYS A 2 -13.93 30.86 -5.77
C LYS A 2 -14.27 30.28 -7.14
N LYS A 3 -13.29 30.21 -8.04
CA LYS A 3 -13.51 29.88 -9.47
C LYS A 3 -13.36 28.39 -9.79
N ALA A 4 -12.67 27.63 -8.94
CA ALA A 4 -12.47 26.18 -9.12
C ALA A 4 -12.10 25.52 -7.78
N PHE A 5 -12.29 24.20 -7.73
CA PHE A 5 -11.84 23.32 -6.67
C PHE A 5 -11.11 22.13 -7.29
N ILE A 6 -10.05 21.66 -6.65
CA ILE A 6 -9.29 20.47 -7.03
C ILE A 6 -9.51 19.44 -5.93
N PHE A 7 -9.88 18.23 -6.34
CA PHE A 7 -10.10 17.11 -5.44
C PHE A 7 -9.09 16.03 -5.74
N ASP A 8 -8.58 15.43 -4.67
CA ASP A 8 -7.89 14.16 -4.76
C ASP A 8 -8.91 13.03 -5.01
N LEU A 9 -8.45 11.85 -5.42
CA LEU A 9 -9.30 10.68 -5.64
C LEU A 9 -9.45 9.87 -4.36
N ASP A 10 -8.31 9.44 -3.81
CA ASP A 10 -8.23 8.46 -2.74
C ASP A 10 -8.68 9.06 -1.40
N GLY A 11 -9.70 8.45 -0.79
CA GLY A 11 -10.30 8.92 0.46
C GLY A 11 -11.10 10.23 0.35
N VAL A 12 -11.13 10.87 -0.82
CA VAL A 12 -11.91 12.10 -1.07
C VAL A 12 -13.13 11.81 -1.93
N ILE A 13 -12.93 11.22 -3.11
CA ILE A 13 -14.03 10.82 -4.01
C ILE A 13 -14.40 9.35 -3.79
N VAL A 14 -13.41 8.50 -3.49
CA VAL A 14 -13.61 7.06 -3.30
C VAL A 14 -12.62 6.50 -2.27
N ASP A 15 -13.10 5.59 -1.41
CA ASP A 15 -12.23 4.84 -0.51
C ASP A 15 -11.52 3.69 -1.24
N THR A 16 -10.24 3.91 -1.55
CA THR A 16 -9.35 2.95 -2.21
C THR A 16 -8.37 2.28 -1.25
N ALA A 17 -8.30 2.71 0.02
CA ALA A 17 -7.31 2.21 0.99
C ALA A 17 -7.45 0.70 1.20
N LYS A 18 -8.69 0.20 1.24
CA LYS A 18 -8.97 -1.24 1.35
C LYS A 18 -8.42 -2.04 0.16
N TYR A 19 -8.41 -1.48 -1.05
CA TYR A 19 -7.93 -2.19 -2.24
C TYR A 19 -6.40 -2.24 -2.28
N HIS A 20 -5.72 -1.21 -1.78
CA HIS A 20 -4.27 -1.24 -1.57
C HIS A 20 -3.88 -2.35 -0.59
N PHE A 21 -4.58 -2.43 0.55
CA PHE A 21 -4.35 -3.50 1.52
C PHE A 21 -4.53 -4.90 0.89
N LEU A 22 -5.65 -5.13 0.20
CA LEU A 22 -5.92 -6.43 -0.44
C LEU A 22 -4.88 -6.78 -1.51
N ALA A 23 -4.40 -5.80 -2.27
CA ALA A 23 -3.36 -6.01 -3.28
C ALA A 23 -2.03 -6.42 -2.64
N TRP A 24 -1.59 -5.72 -1.59
CA TRP A 24 -0.37 -6.05 -0.86
C TRP A 24 -0.48 -7.38 -0.13
N GLN A 25 -1.60 -7.65 0.52
CA GLN A 25 -1.86 -8.93 1.17
C GLN A 25 -1.81 -10.09 0.17
N LYS A 26 -2.40 -9.92 -1.02
CA LYS A 26 -2.33 -10.93 -2.07
C LYS A 26 -0.89 -11.22 -2.50
N LEU A 27 -0.08 -10.18 -2.69
CA LEU A 27 1.34 -10.34 -3.04
C LEU A 27 2.12 -11.03 -1.92
N ALA A 28 1.96 -10.57 -0.67
CA ALA A 28 2.62 -11.13 0.49
C ALA A 28 2.27 -12.62 0.65
N ASN A 29 1.00 -13.00 0.49
CA ASN A 29 0.55 -14.38 0.53
C ASN A 29 1.20 -15.25 -0.57
N GLN A 30 1.39 -14.71 -1.78
CA GLN A 30 2.09 -15.42 -2.86
C GLN A 30 3.57 -15.67 -2.55
N LEU A 31 4.17 -14.83 -1.70
CA LEU A 31 5.56 -14.94 -1.26
C LEU A 31 5.70 -15.67 0.09
N GLY A 32 4.60 -16.11 0.69
CA GLY A 32 4.60 -16.75 2.02
C GLY A 32 4.89 -15.79 3.17
N ILE A 33 4.64 -14.48 2.98
CA ILE A 33 4.89 -13.42 3.96
C ILE A 33 3.58 -13.09 4.68
N GLU A 34 3.60 -13.08 6.01
CA GLU A 34 2.45 -12.62 6.80
C GLU A 34 2.30 -11.10 6.70
N PHE A 35 1.17 -10.64 6.16
CA PHE A 35 0.88 -9.22 6.02
C PHE A 35 -0.45 -8.85 6.69
N THR A 36 -0.35 -8.12 7.80
CA THR A 36 -1.46 -7.73 8.67
C THR A 36 -1.91 -6.29 8.39
N HIS A 37 -3.03 -5.89 8.98
CA HIS A 37 -3.46 -4.48 8.93
C HIS A 37 -2.47 -3.56 9.65
N GLU A 38 -1.81 -4.03 10.70
CA GLU A 38 -0.78 -3.28 11.41
C GLU A 38 0.44 -2.99 10.52
N HIS A 39 0.88 -3.99 9.73
CA HIS A 39 1.92 -3.77 8.71
C HIS A 39 1.50 -2.74 7.66
N ASN A 40 0.23 -2.77 7.24
CA ASN A 40 -0.30 -1.85 6.23
C ASN A 40 -0.36 -0.39 6.70
N GLU A 41 -0.53 -0.14 8.00
CA GLU A 41 -0.44 1.23 8.55
C GLU A 41 0.95 1.83 8.30
N GLY A 42 2.00 1.02 8.36
CA GLY A 42 3.38 1.42 8.03
C GLY A 42 3.61 1.75 6.55
N LEU A 43 2.65 1.47 5.66
CA LEU A 43 2.74 1.79 4.23
C LEU A 43 2.07 3.12 3.87
N LYS A 44 1.34 3.76 4.80
CA LYS A 44 0.64 5.01 4.51
C LYS A 44 1.62 6.14 4.20
N GLY A 45 1.42 6.79 3.06
CA GLY A 45 2.30 7.86 2.58
C GLY A 45 3.66 7.38 2.06
N VAL A 46 3.86 6.07 1.94
CA VAL A 46 5.08 5.47 1.41
C VAL A 46 4.94 5.26 -0.10
N SER A 47 6.03 5.48 -0.84
CA SER A 47 6.03 5.22 -2.28
C SER A 47 5.86 3.71 -2.56
N ARG A 48 5.30 3.37 -3.72
CA ARG A 48 5.04 1.97 -4.09
C ARG A 48 6.28 1.06 -3.99
N VAL A 49 7.44 1.55 -4.42
CA VAL A 49 8.70 0.79 -4.35
C VAL A 49 9.11 0.56 -2.91
N ARG A 50 9.09 1.62 -2.07
CA ARG A 50 9.44 1.46 -0.66
C ARG A 50 8.43 0.58 0.09
N SER A 51 7.15 0.61 -0.28
CA SER A 51 6.15 -0.31 0.28
C SER A 51 6.46 -1.77 -0.05
N LEU A 52 6.90 -2.06 -1.28
CA LEU A 52 7.35 -3.38 -1.66
C LEU A 52 8.59 -3.80 -0.84
N ASP A 53 9.57 -2.91 -0.70
CA ASP A 53 10.78 -3.19 0.09
C ASP A 53 10.43 -3.55 1.55
N ILE A 54 9.52 -2.79 2.18
CA ILE A 54 9.04 -3.09 3.54
C ILE A 54 8.39 -4.47 3.62
N ILE A 55 7.57 -4.84 2.63
CA ILE A 55 6.91 -6.16 2.60
C ILE A 55 7.95 -7.27 2.44
N LEU A 56 8.97 -7.08 1.59
CA LEU A 56 10.05 -8.04 1.40
C LEU A 56 10.93 -8.17 2.65
N GLU A 57 11.22 -7.06 3.34
CA GLU A 57 11.93 -7.01 4.62
C GLU A 57 11.20 -7.83 5.70
N LEU A 58 9.86 -7.76 5.79
CA LEU A 58 9.06 -8.58 6.71
C LEU A 58 9.24 -10.09 6.49
N GLY A 59 9.43 -10.49 5.23
CA GLY A 59 9.62 -11.90 4.85
C GLY A 59 11.07 -12.37 4.80
N ASN A 60 12.05 -11.49 5.06
CA ASN A 60 13.47 -11.72 4.75
C ASN A 60 13.69 -12.21 3.29
N VAL A 61 12.89 -11.71 2.35
CA VAL A 61 12.97 -12.07 0.93
C VAL A 61 13.83 -11.05 0.20
N GLN A 62 14.81 -11.49 -0.57
CA GLN A 62 15.50 -10.65 -1.53
C GLN A 62 14.90 -10.87 -2.92
N ALA A 63 14.41 -9.79 -3.52
CA ALA A 63 13.99 -9.78 -4.92
C ALA A 63 14.96 -8.90 -5.71
N SER A 64 15.43 -9.40 -6.86
CA SER A 64 16.05 -8.55 -7.87
C SER A 64 14.95 -7.92 -8.74
N GLN A 65 14.99 -6.61 -8.92
CA GLN A 65 14.17 -5.93 -9.92
C GLN A 65 14.71 -6.12 -11.32
#